data_AF-A0A952U577-F1
#
_entry.id   AF-A0A952U577-F1
#
_cell.length_a   1.000
_cell.length_b   1.000
_cell.length_c   1.000
_cell.angle_alpha   90.00
_cell.angle_beta   90.00
_cell.angle_gamma   90.00
#
_symmetry.space_group_name_H-M   'P 1'
#
loop_
_entity.id
_entity.type
_entity.pdbx_description
1 polymer ?
#
loop_
_entity_poly.entity_id
_entity_poly.type
_entity_poly.pdbx_seq_one_letter_code
_entity_poly.pdbx_strand_id
1 'polypeptide(L)'
;MITRSRITLLFVILLVIAGLAPTLHPAVAQQATSLTIGVIGAEDSPTFRGVALVIDKVNADGGVTLPNGQTLPMAVVAAPATTPDEVNQALQTLKAQNVIAIFGPDDDQLAPQALQTLAFAGVPVFTASTNMDAKVGGFVFRTQANDEIRMSALVTVLKTDVQATRIAVYQGGAAFAPQAGAFVLAMAKQQLSPTTTVLQVEGSTADSSASVAMQSQPDTVAAFGTQDQVVALYQAMVNAGFTGRLVTTYADQREFINRLPANKRGNIYGVTGWSFAWTAPSSQAFLTDYVAVYGEVPTSVAAAAFDGATALVLAVRANGSNPGQILTKMLTTPSFFSVQGEFDPSIGTGDLTQNAMVIMTQSNGAPKVIARFKGTQRLSLNPNDDTVQVQPTQGAVPTQETIATLVPTPQPVFVTATPDGVMMTILNDTVNVRGGPGINYQILGRVVKDQQLRVFGRNSDGSWLVINFNGTQAWITADPTLVSVFGDVRSLPAVQAPPTPTLSATATPQPSVLPDIQLVGYQLTPSTLVAGQPFTLTVTVRNGGGTATGGFAIAASFDPGQKYGAGLIDNLNPGEQKILSIGYTGVNPGPGTYTVAIVLDLNKQVNEGDAGEANNLINITYSVQ
;
A
#
# COMPACT_ATOMS: atom_id res chain seq x y z
N MET A 1 2.82 101.21 -18.71
CA MET A 1 2.97 100.50 -20.00
C MET A 1 3.07 99.01 -19.72
N ILE A 2 1.94 98.31 -19.83
CA ILE A 2 1.64 97.34 -20.91
C ILE A 2 2.28 95.96 -20.65
N THR A 3 1.49 95.14 -19.93
CA THR A 3 1.13 93.74 -20.21
C THR A 3 2.11 92.82 -20.98
N ARG A 4 2.54 91.73 -20.32
CA ARG A 4 2.98 90.50 -20.99
C ARG A 4 2.34 89.25 -20.34
N SER A 5 1.35 88.73 -21.06
CA SER A 5 1.08 87.31 -21.35
C SER A 5 1.33 86.28 -20.24
N ARG A 6 0.27 85.81 -19.56
CA ARG A 6 0.11 84.43 -19.02
C ARG A 6 -1.37 84.13 -18.72
N ILE A 7 -2.16 83.86 -19.75
CA ILE A 7 -3.41 83.09 -19.64
C ILE A 7 -3.32 82.05 -20.74
N THR A 8 -3.07 80.79 -20.37
CA THR A 8 -3.45 79.52 -21.04
C THR A 8 -2.59 78.41 -20.43
N LEU A 9 -2.88 77.98 -19.20
CA LEU A 9 -2.39 76.69 -18.67
C LEU A 9 -3.19 76.24 -17.44
N LEU A 10 -4.52 76.12 -17.56
CA LEU A 10 -5.32 75.55 -16.45
C LEU A 10 -6.63 74.89 -16.87
N PHE A 11 -6.72 74.39 -18.12
CA PHE A 11 -7.88 73.63 -18.60
C PHE A 11 -7.54 72.51 -19.61
N VAL A 12 -6.32 71.96 -19.60
CA VAL A 12 -5.93 70.80 -20.45
C VAL A 12 -5.35 69.63 -19.63
N ILE A 13 -5.37 69.70 -18.29
CA ILE A 13 -5.01 68.57 -17.42
C ILE A 13 -6.24 68.11 -16.63
N LEU A 14 -7.38 67.93 -17.31
CA LEU A 14 -8.55 67.25 -16.75
C LEU A 14 -9.31 66.39 -17.77
N LEU A 15 -8.70 66.07 -18.91
CA LEU A 15 -9.35 65.29 -19.97
C LEU A 15 -8.40 64.40 -20.78
N VAL A 16 -7.29 63.94 -20.17
CA VAL A 16 -6.45 62.84 -20.69
C VAL A 16 -6.00 61.90 -19.56
N ILE A 17 -6.86 61.67 -18.56
CA ILE A 17 -6.71 60.56 -17.59
C ILE A 17 -8.06 59.85 -17.47
N ALA A 18 -8.62 59.46 -18.61
CA ALA A 18 -9.88 58.70 -18.70
C ALA A 18 -9.77 57.52 -19.66
N GLY A 19 -8.59 56.90 -19.76
CA GLY A 19 -8.35 55.83 -20.72
C GLY A 19 -7.12 55.00 -20.41
N LEU A 20 -6.97 54.55 -19.16
CA LEU A 20 -6.11 53.44 -18.75
C LEU A 20 -6.40 53.13 -17.26
N ALA A 21 -7.67 52.84 -16.96
CA ALA A 21 -7.94 52.00 -15.82
C ALA A 21 -7.44 50.60 -16.22
N PRO A 22 -6.53 49.95 -15.47
CA PRO A 22 -6.31 48.54 -15.67
C PRO A 22 -7.66 47.88 -15.44
N THR A 23 -8.23 47.29 -16.48
CA THR A 23 -9.32 46.34 -16.31
C THR A 23 -8.78 45.29 -15.36
N LEU A 24 -9.19 45.36 -14.09
CA LEU A 24 -9.14 44.24 -13.17
C LEU A 24 -10.03 43.19 -13.81
N HIS A 25 -9.44 42.40 -14.71
CA HIS A 25 -9.99 41.10 -15.03
C HIS A 25 -10.11 40.40 -13.67
N PRO A 26 -11.28 39.87 -13.29
CA PRO A 26 -11.28 38.88 -12.23
C PRO A 26 -10.22 37.86 -12.63
N ALA A 27 -9.26 37.58 -11.74
CA ALA A 27 -8.35 36.47 -11.94
C ALA A 27 -9.25 35.28 -12.26
N VAL A 28 -9.21 34.81 -13.51
CA VAL A 28 -9.89 33.58 -13.88
C VAL A 28 -9.18 32.56 -13.00
N ALA A 29 -9.86 32.07 -11.96
CA ALA A 29 -9.33 31.04 -11.11
C ALA A 29 -8.91 29.92 -12.06
N GLN A 30 -7.60 29.68 -12.14
CA GLN A 30 -7.06 28.66 -13.02
C GLN A 30 -7.71 27.35 -12.59
N GLN A 31 -8.59 26.80 -13.44
CA GLN A 31 -9.29 25.57 -13.12
C GLN A 31 -8.23 24.51 -12.84
N ALA A 32 -8.32 23.87 -11.68
CA ALA A 32 -7.40 22.81 -11.30
C ALA A 32 -7.42 21.73 -12.40
N THR A 33 -6.26 21.37 -12.91
CA THR A 33 -6.09 20.36 -13.97
C THR A 33 -5.99 18.95 -13.41
N SER A 34 -5.82 18.82 -12.09
CA SER A 34 -5.79 17.58 -11.33
C SER A 34 -6.11 17.86 -9.86
N LEU A 35 -6.50 16.83 -9.11
CA LEU A 35 -6.60 16.89 -7.65
C LEU A 35 -5.47 16.08 -7.00
N THR A 36 -4.77 16.65 -6.02
CA THR A 36 -3.61 16.00 -5.42
C THR A 36 -3.88 15.63 -3.96
N ILE A 37 -3.50 14.44 -3.54
CA ILE A 37 -3.51 13.99 -2.14
C ILE A 37 -2.07 13.93 -1.63
N GLY A 38 -1.81 14.53 -0.48
CA GLY A 38 -0.50 14.46 0.18
C GLY A 38 -0.39 13.26 1.11
N VAL A 39 0.80 12.69 1.22
CA VAL A 39 1.11 11.65 2.20
C VAL A 39 2.36 12.06 2.98
N ILE A 40 2.24 12.15 4.30
CA ILE A 40 3.37 12.32 5.21
C ILE A 40 3.99 10.94 5.45
N GLY A 41 4.90 10.57 4.56
CA GLY A 41 5.51 9.25 4.44
C GLY A 41 6.29 9.12 3.13
N ALA A 42 7.03 8.02 2.97
CA ALA A 42 7.71 7.68 1.72
C ALA A 42 6.75 7.04 0.69
N GLU A 43 7.13 7.03 -0.59
CA GLU A 43 6.32 6.45 -1.67
C GLU A 43 6.13 4.94 -1.54
N ASP A 44 7.07 4.26 -0.87
CA ASP A 44 6.98 2.84 -0.54
C ASP A 44 6.25 2.54 0.78
N SER A 45 5.82 3.58 1.51
CA SER A 45 5.09 3.39 2.77
C SER A 45 3.73 2.72 2.56
N PRO A 46 3.24 1.93 3.53
CA PRO A 46 1.92 1.31 3.45
C PRO A 46 0.80 2.31 3.20
N THR A 47 0.90 3.50 3.79
CA THR A 47 -0.08 4.58 3.65
C THR A 47 -0.08 5.14 2.24
N PHE A 48 1.09 5.45 1.66
CA PHE A 48 1.17 5.93 0.29
C PHE A 48 0.58 4.90 -0.68
N ARG A 49 0.99 3.64 -0.56
CA ARG A 49 0.51 2.55 -1.43
C ARG A 49 -1.00 2.30 -1.28
N GLY A 50 -1.54 2.38 -0.06
CA GLY A 50 -2.98 2.29 0.19
C GLY A 50 -3.79 3.41 -0.49
N VAL A 51 -3.31 4.66 -0.42
CA VAL A 51 -3.92 5.80 -1.11
C VAL A 51 -3.78 5.68 -2.62
N ALA A 52 -2.57 5.41 -3.11
CA ALA A 52 -2.25 5.29 -4.53
C ALA A 52 -3.12 4.24 -5.22
N LEU A 53 -3.36 3.09 -4.58
CA LEU A 53 -4.21 2.05 -5.13
C LEU A 53 -5.66 2.51 -5.39
N VAL A 54 -6.22 3.37 -4.52
CA VAL A 54 -7.54 3.98 -4.76
C VAL A 54 -7.50 4.95 -5.93
N ILE A 55 -6.44 5.76 -5.98
CA ILE A 55 -6.29 6.81 -7.00
C ILE A 55 -6.04 6.24 -8.39
N ASP A 56 -5.27 5.15 -8.49
CA ASP A 56 -5.07 4.41 -9.73
C ASP A 56 -6.40 3.84 -10.25
N LYS A 57 -7.24 3.29 -9.36
CA LYS A 57 -8.59 2.83 -9.72
C LYS A 57 -9.47 3.98 -10.23
N VAL A 58 -9.48 5.10 -9.53
CA VAL A 58 -10.25 6.29 -9.95
C VAL A 58 -9.78 6.81 -11.30
N ASN A 59 -8.47 6.85 -11.55
CA ASN A 59 -7.92 7.32 -12.82
C ASN A 59 -8.16 6.32 -13.96
N ALA A 60 -8.13 5.01 -13.69
CA ALA A 60 -8.51 3.99 -14.66
C ALA A 60 -9.97 4.14 -15.12
N ASP A 61 -10.85 4.63 -14.23
CA ASP A 61 -12.25 4.97 -14.52
C ASP A 61 -12.43 6.35 -15.19
N GLY A 62 -11.34 6.98 -15.64
CA GLY A 62 -11.35 8.29 -16.31
C GLY A 62 -11.22 9.49 -15.39
N GLY A 63 -11.00 9.28 -14.08
CA GLY A 63 -10.79 10.32 -13.08
C GLY A 63 -11.99 10.52 -12.14
N VAL A 64 -11.90 11.55 -11.30
CA VAL A 64 -12.98 11.92 -10.38
C VAL A 64 -13.89 12.95 -11.00
N THR A 65 -15.20 12.64 -11.07
CA THR A 65 -16.22 13.58 -11.51
C THR A 65 -16.73 14.40 -10.34
N LEU A 66 -16.62 15.72 -10.46
CA LEU A 66 -17.09 16.69 -9.48
C LEU A 66 -18.58 17.02 -9.68
N PRO A 67 -19.27 17.59 -8.68
CA PRO A 67 -20.68 17.96 -8.80
C PRO A 67 -21.00 18.96 -9.93
N ASN A 68 -20.01 19.71 -10.40
CA ASN A 68 -20.14 20.62 -11.53
C ASN A 68 -20.04 19.91 -12.91
N GLY A 69 -19.93 18.58 -12.93
CA GLY A 69 -19.78 17.76 -14.14
C GLY A 69 -18.35 17.69 -14.68
N GLN A 70 -17.38 18.37 -14.08
CA GLN A 70 -15.98 18.31 -14.50
C GLN A 70 -15.33 17.02 -13.99
N THR A 71 -14.67 16.29 -14.90
CA THR A 71 -13.86 15.13 -14.54
C THR A 71 -12.38 15.51 -14.49
N LEU A 72 -11.70 15.19 -13.40
CA LEU A 72 -10.29 15.51 -13.18
C LEU A 72 -9.49 14.24 -12.85
N PRO A 73 -8.25 14.10 -13.36
CA PRO A 73 -7.34 13.08 -12.84
C PRO A 73 -6.95 13.40 -11.39
N MET A 74 -6.57 12.38 -10.65
CA MET A 74 -6.07 12.49 -9.30
C MET A 74 -4.60 12.06 -9.21
N ALA A 75 -3.85 12.61 -8.26
CA ALA A 75 -2.45 12.28 -8.01
C ALA A 75 -2.17 12.13 -6.51
N VAL A 76 -1.10 11.40 -6.19
CA VAL A 76 -0.59 11.25 -4.82
C VAL A 76 0.85 11.72 -4.78
N VAL A 77 1.21 12.44 -3.73
CA VAL A 77 2.56 13.01 -3.55
C VAL A 77 3.05 12.73 -2.13
N ALA A 78 4.32 12.34 -2.02
CA ALA A 78 4.96 11.94 -0.78
C ALA A 78 5.78 13.09 -0.17
N ALA A 79 5.77 13.19 1.15
CA ALA A 79 6.64 14.06 1.93
C ALA A 79 7.03 13.34 3.24
N PRO A 80 8.15 12.60 3.28
CA PRO A 80 8.55 11.84 4.46
C PRO A 80 8.78 12.71 5.68
N ALA A 81 8.42 12.21 6.87
CA ALA A 81 8.76 12.83 8.14
C ALA A 81 8.86 11.78 9.25
N THR A 82 9.84 11.94 10.12
CA THR A 82 10.11 11.09 11.30
C THR A 82 10.12 11.88 12.61
N THR A 83 10.12 13.21 12.54
CA THR A 83 10.10 14.11 13.71
C THR A 83 9.01 15.18 13.58
N PRO A 84 8.55 15.80 14.68
CA PRO A 84 7.54 16.86 14.62
C PRO A 84 7.93 18.06 13.75
N ASP A 85 9.23 18.42 13.73
CA ASP A 85 9.74 19.49 12.88
C ASP A 85 9.70 19.12 11.40
N GLU A 86 10.05 17.87 11.06
CA GLU A 86 9.91 17.35 9.70
C GLU A 86 8.45 17.28 9.27
N VAL A 87 7.51 16.97 10.17
CA VAL A 87 6.07 17.01 9.86
C VAL A 87 5.63 18.43 9.45
N ASN A 88 6.16 19.47 10.10
CA ASN A 88 5.88 20.85 9.70
C ASN A 88 6.46 21.17 8.31
N GLN A 89 7.67 20.71 8.01
CA GLN A 89 8.29 20.87 6.68
C GLN A 89 7.54 20.11 5.58
N ALA A 90 7.14 18.87 5.86
CA ALA A 90 6.31 18.06 4.99
C ALA A 90 4.98 18.77 4.70
N LEU A 91 4.31 19.30 5.73
CA LEU A 91 3.07 20.04 5.57
C LEU A 91 3.23 21.29 4.69
N GLN A 92 4.32 22.03 4.82
CA GLN A 92 4.61 23.18 3.95
C GLN A 92 4.81 22.76 2.49
N THR A 93 5.54 21.66 2.27
CA THR A 93 5.76 21.08 0.94
C THR A 93 4.45 20.64 0.30
N LEU A 94 3.62 19.91 1.03
CA LEU A 94 2.32 19.42 0.55
C LEU A 94 1.35 20.59 0.27
N LYS A 95 1.33 21.62 1.13
CA LYS A 95 0.53 22.83 0.90
C LYS A 95 0.94 23.56 -0.37
N ALA A 96 2.24 23.66 -0.66
CA ALA A 96 2.75 24.28 -1.88
C ALA A 96 2.30 23.53 -3.16
N GLN A 97 1.95 22.25 -3.03
CA GLN A 97 1.41 21.42 -4.12
C GLN A 97 -0.13 21.44 -4.21
N ASN A 98 -0.79 22.32 -3.43
CA ASN A 98 -2.25 22.49 -3.43
C ASN A 98 -3.01 21.17 -3.19
N VAL A 99 -2.52 20.34 -2.26
CA VAL A 99 -3.20 19.10 -1.90
C VAL A 99 -4.60 19.37 -1.31
N ILE A 100 -5.55 18.48 -1.58
CA ILE A 100 -6.94 18.58 -1.10
C ILE A 100 -7.16 17.83 0.23
N ALA A 101 -6.23 16.94 0.59
CA ALA A 101 -6.22 16.17 1.81
C ALA A 101 -4.79 15.64 2.08
N ILE A 102 -4.53 15.23 3.32
CA ILE A 102 -3.26 14.67 3.75
C ILE A 102 -3.49 13.35 4.49
N PHE A 103 -2.66 12.34 4.20
CA PHE A 103 -2.61 11.10 4.95
C PHE A 103 -1.30 11.03 5.75
N GLY A 104 -1.34 10.41 6.92
CA GLY A 104 -0.24 10.33 7.85
C GLY A 104 0.01 11.61 8.66
N PRO A 105 1.03 11.59 9.55
CA PRO A 105 1.83 10.42 9.91
C PRO A 105 0.99 9.38 10.67
N ASP A 106 1.40 8.11 10.57
CA ASP A 106 0.67 6.98 11.17
C ASP A 106 1.35 6.42 12.42
N ASP A 107 2.58 6.86 12.71
CA ASP A 107 3.34 6.43 13.87
C ASP A 107 2.67 6.88 15.18
N ASP A 108 2.50 5.93 16.10
CA ASP A 108 1.76 6.12 17.36
C ASP A 108 2.48 7.02 18.38
N GLN A 109 3.75 7.39 18.13
CA GLN A 109 4.47 8.38 18.92
C GLN A 109 4.49 9.75 18.25
N LEU A 110 4.70 9.80 16.94
CA LEU A 110 4.79 11.03 16.16
C LEU A 110 3.44 11.72 15.98
N ALA A 111 2.37 10.97 15.69
CA ALA A 111 1.06 11.55 15.41
C ALA A 111 0.49 12.37 16.58
N PRO A 112 0.51 11.90 17.85
CA PRO A 112 0.11 12.74 18.99
C PRO A 112 0.93 14.02 19.14
N GLN A 113 2.24 13.97 18.87
CA GLN A 113 3.15 15.11 19.00
C GLN A 113 2.94 16.16 17.90
N ALA A 114 2.60 15.70 16.69
CA ALA A 114 2.36 16.56 15.53
C ALA A 114 0.92 17.08 15.42
N LEU A 115 0.01 16.61 16.28
CA LEU A 115 -1.43 16.84 16.15
C LEU A 115 -1.82 18.33 16.06
N GLN A 116 -1.17 19.20 16.85
CA GLN A 116 -1.42 20.64 16.78
C GLN A 116 -1.10 21.18 15.38
N THR A 117 0.07 20.83 14.83
CA THR A 117 0.49 21.22 13.48
C THR A 117 -0.47 20.67 12.41
N LEU A 118 -0.89 19.41 12.54
CA LEU A 118 -1.81 18.75 11.61
C LEU A 118 -3.20 19.40 11.63
N ALA A 119 -3.70 19.81 12.79
CA ALA A 119 -4.98 20.52 12.90
C ALA A 119 -5.00 21.86 12.15
N PHE A 120 -3.83 22.49 11.94
CA PHE A 120 -3.67 23.71 11.14
C PHE A 120 -3.27 23.45 9.67
N ALA A 121 -3.44 22.21 9.18
CA ALA A 121 -3.22 21.88 7.78
C ALA A 121 -4.18 22.64 6.84
N GLY A 122 -5.38 22.99 7.30
CA GLY A 122 -6.40 23.65 6.48
C GLY A 122 -7.06 22.71 5.45
N VAL A 123 -6.70 21.42 5.49
CA VAL A 123 -7.26 20.33 4.69
C VAL A 123 -7.53 19.13 5.60
N PRO A 124 -8.44 18.22 5.23
CA PRO A 124 -8.64 16.98 5.95
C PRO A 124 -7.34 16.18 6.08
N VAL A 125 -7.04 15.73 7.30
CA VAL A 125 -5.87 14.91 7.64
C VAL A 125 -6.37 13.55 8.12
N PHE A 126 -5.81 12.47 7.59
CA PHE A 126 -6.16 11.09 7.94
C PHE A 126 -4.95 10.39 8.55
N THR A 127 -5.06 9.88 9.75
CA THR A 127 -4.00 9.10 10.42
C THR A 127 -4.50 7.71 10.81
N ALA A 128 -3.67 6.71 10.58
CA ALA A 128 -3.90 5.35 11.05
C ALA A 128 -3.40 5.13 12.49
N SER A 129 -2.87 6.16 13.17
CA SER A 129 -2.44 6.07 14.57
C SER A 129 -3.58 5.60 15.46
N THR A 130 -3.33 4.56 16.24
CA THR A 130 -4.27 3.96 17.20
C THR A 130 -4.16 4.59 18.60
N ASN A 131 -3.10 5.34 18.86
CA ASN A 131 -2.85 6.00 20.13
C ASN A 131 -3.95 7.00 20.47
N MET A 132 -4.55 6.84 21.66
CA MET A 132 -5.63 7.69 22.16
C MET A 132 -5.17 9.10 22.53
N ASP A 133 -3.87 9.35 22.68
CA ASP A 133 -3.32 10.68 22.92
C ASP A 133 -3.37 11.56 21.67
N ALA A 134 -3.47 10.97 20.47
CA ALA A 134 -3.86 11.70 19.27
C ALA A 134 -5.36 12.06 19.36
N LYS A 135 -5.68 13.21 19.96
CA LYS A 135 -7.06 13.72 20.09
C LYS A 135 -7.59 14.23 18.74
N VAL A 136 -8.00 13.29 17.89
CA VAL A 136 -8.61 13.58 16.58
C VAL A 136 -9.94 14.35 16.71
N GLY A 137 -10.36 14.97 15.61
CA GLY A 137 -11.50 15.88 15.55
C GLY A 137 -11.24 17.08 14.62
N GLY A 138 -12.30 17.79 14.27
CA GLY A 138 -12.22 18.90 13.30
C GLY A 138 -11.80 18.39 11.93
N PHE A 139 -10.63 18.82 11.44
CA PHE A 139 -10.08 18.35 10.17
C PHE A 139 -9.23 17.08 10.30
N VAL A 140 -8.95 16.59 11.52
CA VAL A 140 -8.11 15.39 11.72
C VAL A 140 -8.99 14.19 12.00
N PHE A 141 -8.78 13.12 11.25
CA PHE A 141 -9.54 11.88 11.31
C PHE A 141 -8.65 10.68 11.58
N ARG A 142 -9.18 9.70 12.30
CA ARG A 142 -8.53 8.40 12.51
C ARG A 142 -9.14 7.34 11.61
N THR A 143 -8.32 6.62 10.86
CA THR A 143 -8.75 5.58 9.90
C THR A 143 -8.69 4.15 10.44
N GLN A 144 -8.19 3.97 11.67
CA GLN A 144 -8.26 2.72 12.44
C GLN A 144 -9.01 2.93 13.77
N ALA A 145 -9.51 1.86 14.37
CA ALA A 145 -10.05 1.93 15.72
C ALA A 145 -8.93 2.28 16.72
N ASN A 146 -9.23 3.15 17.68
CA ASN A 146 -8.28 3.51 18.73
C ASN A 146 -8.00 2.33 19.70
N ASP A 147 -6.93 2.46 20.49
CA ASP A 147 -6.50 1.40 21.40
C ASP A 147 -7.51 1.04 22.50
N GLU A 148 -8.43 1.94 22.88
CA GLU A 148 -9.51 1.56 23.80
C GLU A 148 -10.43 0.50 23.20
N ILE A 149 -10.84 0.68 21.93
CA ILE A 149 -11.69 -0.29 21.23
C ILE A 149 -10.92 -1.57 20.94
N ARG A 150 -9.70 -1.45 20.42
CA ARG A 150 -8.85 -2.61 20.06
C ARG A 150 -8.53 -3.47 21.28
N MET A 151 -8.08 -2.86 22.38
CA MET A 151 -7.73 -3.63 23.57
C MET A 151 -8.97 -4.20 24.28
N SER A 152 -10.11 -3.50 24.23
CA SER A 152 -11.39 -4.05 24.71
C SER A 152 -11.78 -5.33 23.96
N ALA A 153 -11.67 -5.34 22.62
CA ALA A 153 -11.92 -6.53 21.81
C ALA A 153 -10.96 -7.68 22.17
N LEU A 154 -9.66 -7.40 22.26
CA LEU A 154 -8.63 -8.37 22.61
C LEU A 154 -8.87 -8.99 23.99
N VAL A 155 -9.07 -8.18 25.02
CA VAL A 155 -9.32 -8.65 26.38
C VAL A 155 -10.62 -9.44 26.48
N THR A 156 -11.66 -9.02 25.74
CA THR A 156 -12.93 -9.77 25.68
C THR A 156 -12.66 -11.20 25.20
N VAL A 157 -11.92 -11.39 24.11
CA VAL A 157 -11.55 -12.71 23.58
C VAL A 157 -10.64 -13.47 24.54
N LEU A 158 -9.67 -12.80 25.16
CA LEU A 158 -8.78 -13.43 26.15
C LEU A 158 -9.56 -14.01 27.33
N LYS A 159 -10.61 -13.31 27.78
CA LYS A 159 -11.48 -13.76 28.86
C LYS A 159 -12.44 -14.86 28.42
N THR A 160 -13.17 -14.67 27.33
CA THR A 160 -14.31 -15.52 26.96
C THR A 160 -13.89 -16.77 26.21
N ASP A 161 -12.96 -16.63 25.27
CA ASP A 161 -12.63 -17.68 24.30
C ASP A 161 -11.33 -18.39 24.69
N VAL A 162 -10.32 -17.62 25.11
CA VAL A 162 -9.00 -18.16 25.50
C VAL A 162 -8.99 -18.59 26.96
N GLN A 163 -9.87 -18.02 27.78
CA GLN A 163 -9.96 -18.27 29.22
C GLN A 163 -8.64 -18.02 29.95
N ALA A 164 -7.95 -16.93 29.59
CA ALA A 164 -6.74 -16.48 30.28
C ALA A 164 -7.08 -16.01 31.70
N THR A 165 -6.33 -16.49 32.69
CA THR A 165 -6.61 -16.22 34.11
C THR A 165 -5.45 -15.53 34.82
N ARG A 166 -4.21 -15.82 34.43
CA ARG A 166 -2.99 -15.24 35.02
C ARG A 166 -2.22 -14.48 33.96
N ILE A 167 -2.59 -13.22 33.77
CA ILE A 167 -2.05 -12.35 32.72
C ILE A 167 -0.97 -11.44 33.32
N ALA A 168 0.29 -11.65 32.93
CA ALA A 168 1.35 -10.68 33.17
C ALA A 168 1.33 -9.63 32.06
N VAL A 169 1.54 -8.36 32.41
CA VAL A 169 1.65 -7.25 31.44
C VAL A 169 3.07 -6.71 31.43
N TYR A 170 3.65 -6.55 30.25
CA TYR A 170 4.96 -5.96 30.06
C TYR A 170 4.84 -4.66 29.26
N GLN A 171 5.50 -3.61 29.76
CA GLN A 171 5.61 -2.31 29.12
C GLN A 171 7.10 -2.00 28.84
N GLY A 172 7.48 -1.96 27.56
CA GLY A 172 8.85 -1.79 27.07
C GLY A 172 9.47 -0.40 27.25
N GLY A 173 8.74 0.54 27.84
CA GLY A 173 9.22 1.90 28.13
C GLY A 173 8.08 2.91 28.20
N ALA A 174 8.41 4.19 28.40
CA ALA A 174 7.42 5.27 28.50
C ALA A 174 6.59 5.43 27.21
N ALA A 175 7.22 5.20 26.05
CA ALA A 175 6.58 5.22 24.73
C ALA A 175 5.36 4.29 24.61
N PHE A 176 5.38 3.16 25.32
CA PHE A 176 4.35 2.11 25.23
C PHE A 176 3.35 2.17 26.38
N ALA A 177 3.45 3.18 27.25
CA ALA A 177 2.53 3.37 28.37
C ALA A 177 1.07 3.57 27.94
N PRO A 178 0.75 4.34 26.88
CA PRO A 178 -0.64 4.48 26.42
C PRO A 178 -1.26 3.13 26.03
N GLN A 179 -0.52 2.30 25.28
CA GLN A 179 -1.01 1.01 24.80
C GLN A 179 -1.14 -0.03 25.93
N ALA A 180 -0.12 -0.15 26.79
CA ALA A 180 -0.19 -1.03 27.97
C ALA A 180 -1.31 -0.58 28.92
N GLY A 181 -1.48 0.73 29.10
CA GLY A 181 -2.56 1.32 29.89
C GLY A 181 -3.95 1.01 29.33
N ALA A 182 -4.14 1.12 28.01
CA ALA A 182 -5.39 0.75 27.36
C ALA A 182 -5.73 -0.73 27.55
N PHE A 183 -4.73 -1.61 27.49
CA PHE A 183 -4.91 -3.05 27.79
C PHE A 183 -5.31 -3.30 29.25
N VAL A 184 -4.63 -2.68 30.21
CA VAL A 184 -4.96 -2.80 31.64
C VAL A 184 -6.36 -2.23 31.94
N LEU A 185 -6.74 -1.12 31.31
CA LEU A 185 -8.07 -0.55 31.42
C LEU A 185 -9.14 -1.50 30.85
N ALA A 186 -8.88 -2.12 29.70
CA ALA A 186 -9.77 -3.13 29.12
C ALA A 186 -9.91 -4.36 30.04
N MET A 187 -8.81 -4.82 30.67
CA MET A 187 -8.84 -5.86 31.71
C MET A 187 -9.76 -5.45 32.86
N ALA A 188 -9.59 -4.24 33.40
CA ALA A 188 -10.41 -3.76 34.51
C ALA A 188 -11.91 -3.69 34.16
N LYS A 189 -12.26 -3.23 32.95
CA LYS A 189 -13.66 -3.24 32.44
C LYS A 189 -14.24 -4.66 32.38
N GLN A 190 -13.40 -5.66 32.18
CA GLN A 190 -13.76 -7.08 32.20
C GLN A 190 -13.59 -7.74 33.58
N GLN A 191 -13.39 -6.96 34.65
CA GLN A 191 -13.16 -7.44 36.02
C GLN A 191 -11.93 -8.36 36.13
N LEU A 192 -10.93 -8.12 35.29
CA LEU A 192 -9.61 -8.75 35.34
C LEU A 192 -8.59 -7.75 35.90
N SER A 193 -7.48 -8.26 36.41
CA SER A 193 -6.33 -7.45 36.80
C SER A 193 -5.04 -8.18 36.42
N PRO A 194 -3.98 -7.45 36.02
CA PRO A 194 -2.68 -8.08 35.79
C PRO A 194 -2.21 -8.81 37.05
N THR A 195 -1.65 -10.01 36.88
CA THR A 195 -0.98 -10.70 38.01
C THR A 195 0.33 -10.03 38.37
N THR A 196 0.95 -9.37 37.39
CA THR A 196 2.10 -8.48 37.56
C THR A 196 2.18 -7.52 36.38
N THR A 197 2.72 -6.33 36.63
CA THR A 197 3.08 -5.37 35.58
C THR A 197 4.58 -5.16 35.62
N VAL A 198 5.27 -5.52 34.54
CA VAL A 198 6.71 -5.37 34.37
C VAL A 198 6.98 -4.11 33.55
N LEU A 199 7.62 -3.13 34.19
CA LEU A 199 8.05 -1.91 33.54
C LEU A 199 9.52 -2.05 33.17
N GLN A 200 9.82 -1.96 31.88
CA GLN A 200 11.21 -1.87 31.42
C GLN A 200 11.78 -0.51 31.84
N VAL A 201 12.79 -0.54 32.69
CA VAL A 201 13.55 0.64 33.13
C VAL A 201 14.94 0.62 32.52
N GLU A 202 15.58 1.78 32.44
CA GLU A 202 16.95 1.90 31.94
C GLU A 202 17.91 0.96 32.71
N GLY A 203 18.74 0.21 31.98
CA GLY A 203 19.65 -0.78 32.55
C GLY A 203 19.04 -2.16 32.87
N SER A 204 17.72 -2.35 32.77
CA SER A 204 17.11 -3.68 32.92
C SER A 204 17.33 -4.56 31.68
N THR A 205 17.52 -5.87 31.89
CA THR A 205 17.68 -6.87 30.83
C THR A 205 16.40 -7.65 30.59
N ALA A 206 16.27 -8.27 29.42
CA ALA A 206 15.15 -9.17 29.13
C ALA A 206 15.02 -10.30 30.17
N ASP A 207 16.14 -10.88 30.64
CA ASP A 207 16.14 -11.92 31.67
C ASP A 207 15.61 -11.41 33.02
N SER A 208 15.97 -10.18 33.41
CA SER A 208 15.45 -9.58 34.64
C SER A 208 13.94 -9.33 34.54
N SER A 209 13.47 -8.79 33.41
CA SER A 209 12.04 -8.56 33.13
C SER A 209 11.26 -9.87 33.09
N ALA A 210 11.81 -10.90 32.43
CA ALA A 210 11.23 -12.25 32.39
C ALA A 210 11.15 -12.87 33.79
N SER A 211 12.19 -12.71 34.61
CA SER A 211 12.21 -13.21 35.98
C SER A 211 11.10 -12.60 36.83
N VAL A 212 10.86 -11.28 36.71
CA VAL A 212 9.75 -10.61 37.41
C VAL A 212 8.40 -11.10 36.89
N ALA A 213 8.24 -11.22 35.57
CA ALA A 213 6.99 -11.74 34.98
C ALA A 213 6.66 -13.16 35.49
N MET A 214 7.67 -14.04 35.50
CA MET A 214 7.53 -15.45 35.86
C MET A 214 7.22 -15.71 37.34
N GLN A 215 7.54 -14.78 38.25
CA GLN A 215 7.18 -14.89 39.68
C GLN A 215 5.66 -15.00 39.88
N SER A 216 4.86 -14.41 39.00
CA SER A 216 3.39 -14.47 39.05
C SER A 216 2.80 -15.75 38.44
N GLN A 217 3.66 -16.68 37.97
CA GLN A 217 3.29 -17.91 37.26
C GLN A 217 2.25 -17.68 36.14
N PRO A 218 2.49 -16.74 35.22
CA PRO A 218 1.48 -16.35 34.23
C PRO A 218 1.10 -17.53 33.31
N ASP A 219 -0.16 -17.60 32.90
CA ASP A 219 -0.60 -18.43 31.77
C ASP A 219 -0.57 -17.68 30.43
N THR A 220 -0.44 -16.35 30.50
CA THR A 220 -0.46 -15.42 29.39
C THR A 220 0.44 -14.23 29.72
N VAL A 221 1.26 -13.79 28.77
CA VAL A 221 2.02 -12.55 28.86
C VAL A 221 1.58 -11.60 27.74
N ALA A 222 1.09 -10.43 28.11
CA ALA A 222 0.81 -9.34 27.18
C ALA A 222 1.97 -8.37 27.15
N ALA A 223 2.66 -8.27 26.02
CA ALA A 223 3.91 -7.54 25.89
C ALA A 223 3.78 -6.42 24.84
N PHE A 224 3.97 -5.19 25.31
CA PHE A 224 3.91 -3.96 24.52
C PHE A 224 5.27 -3.27 24.60
N GLY A 225 5.99 -3.21 23.49
CA GLY A 225 7.37 -2.73 23.40
C GLY A 225 7.83 -2.76 21.95
N THR A 226 9.09 -2.43 21.68
CA THR A 226 9.65 -2.68 20.33
C THR A 226 9.66 -4.18 20.03
N GLN A 227 9.70 -4.55 18.74
CA GLN A 227 9.80 -5.97 18.36
C GLN A 227 10.98 -6.67 19.07
N ASP A 228 12.13 -6.00 19.17
CA ASP A 228 13.32 -6.53 19.85
C ASP A 228 13.07 -6.81 21.33
N GLN A 229 12.44 -5.87 22.03
CA GLN A 229 12.10 -6.03 23.45
C GLN A 229 11.13 -7.19 23.66
N VAL A 230 10.08 -7.27 22.84
CA VAL A 230 9.05 -8.31 22.95
C VAL A 230 9.64 -9.70 22.62
N VAL A 231 10.46 -9.81 21.57
CA VAL A 231 11.15 -11.07 21.22
C VAL A 231 12.09 -11.49 22.34
N ALA A 232 12.94 -10.57 22.83
CA ALA A 232 13.92 -10.88 23.86
C ALA A 232 13.24 -11.30 25.17
N LEU A 233 12.19 -10.60 25.60
CA LEU A 233 11.40 -10.96 26.78
C LEU A 233 10.77 -12.35 26.62
N TYR A 234 10.09 -12.60 25.50
CA TYR A 234 9.39 -13.86 25.30
C TYR A 234 10.35 -15.06 25.24
N GLN A 235 11.48 -14.90 24.56
CA GLN A 235 12.53 -15.93 24.53
C GLN A 235 13.13 -16.18 25.93
N ALA A 236 13.42 -15.12 26.70
CA ALA A 236 13.90 -15.26 28.07
C ALA A 236 12.88 -15.98 28.98
N MET A 237 11.60 -15.67 28.86
CA MET A 237 10.53 -16.38 29.57
C MET A 237 10.44 -17.85 29.16
N VAL A 238 10.51 -18.15 27.86
CA VAL A 238 10.51 -19.53 27.35
C VAL A 238 11.72 -20.32 27.88
N ASN A 239 12.90 -19.71 27.90
CA ASN A 239 14.11 -20.31 28.47
C ASN A 239 13.98 -20.55 29.98
N ALA A 240 13.25 -19.70 30.68
CA ALA A 240 12.87 -19.86 32.08
C ALA A 240 11.69 -20.84 32.31
N GLY A 241 11.22 -21.53 31.27
CA GLY A 241 10.19 -22.57 31.37
C GLY A 241 8.75 -22.09 31.11
N PHE A 242 8.54 -20.89 30.55
CA PHE A 242 7.21 -20.42 30.19
C PHE A 242 6.58 -21.27 29.07
N THR A 243 5.38 -21.77 29.34
CA THR A 243 4.56 -22.58 28.40
C THR A 243 3.26 -21.88 28.02
N GLY A 244 3.03 -20.68 28.54
CA GLY A 244 1.83 -19.90 28.31
C GLY A 244 1.79 -19.20 26.95
N ARG A 245 0.80 -18.33 26.80
CA ARG A 245 0.48 -17.63 25.55
C ARG A 245 1.14 -16.26 25.50
N LEU A 246 1.51 -15.82 24.31
CA LEU A 246 1.96 -14.45 24.06
C LEU A 246 0.81 -13.63 23.50
N VAL A 247 0.65 -12.42 24.02
CA VAL A 247 -0.24 -11.38 23.49
C VAL A 247 0.63 -10.19 23.05
N THR A 248 0.49 -9.73 21.82
CA THR A 248 1.29 -8.65 21.24
C THR A 248 0.59 -8.00 20.04
N THR A 249 1.01 -6.79 19.67
CA THR A 249 0.54 -6.10 18.45
C THR A 249 1.23 -6.56 17.18
N TYR A 250 2.23 -7.44 17.29
CA TYR A 250 3.01 -7.97 16.16
C TYR A 250 2.53 -9.35 15.67
N ALA A 251 1.37 -9.82 16.11
CA ALA A 251 0.87 -11.18 15.83
C ALA A 251 0.54 -11.44 14.35
N ASP A 252 0.36 -10.39 13.54
CA ASP A 252 0.20 -10.45 12.08
C ASP A 252 1.50 -10.10 11.32
N GLN A 253 2.60 -9.81 12.01
CA GLN A 253 3.85 -9.38 11.39
C GLN A 253 4.80 -10.55 11.22
N ARG A 254 4.94 -11.01 9.98
CA ARG A 254 5.78 -12.17 9.63
C ARG A 254 7.23 -12.02 10.10
N GLU A 255 7.82 -10.84 9.97
CA GLU A 255 9.18 -10.55 10.46
C GLU A 255 9.33 -10.83 11.96
N PHE A 256 8.37 -10.37 12.77
CA PHE A 256 8.34 -10.66 14.20
C PHE A 256 8.21 -12.16 14.47
N ILE A 257 7.29 -12.83 13.79
CA ILE A 257 7.01 -14.27 13.96
C ILE A 257 8.23 -15.12 13.60
N ASN A 258 8.97 -14.76 12.55
CA ASN A 258 10.15 -15.48 12.09
C ASN A 258 11.31 -15.45 13.10
N ARG A 259 11.38 -14.40 13.94
CA ARG A 259 12.36 -14.28 15.02
C ARG A 259 12.08 -15.20 16.21
N LEU A 260 10.92 -15.84 16.25
CA LEU A 260 10.56 -16.81 17.28
C LEU A 260 10.91 -18.24 16.85
N PRO A 261 11.31 -19.12 17.79
CA PRO A 261 11.49 -20.55 17.53
C PRO A 261 10.25 -21.16 16.87
N ALA A 262 10.43 -22.04 15.87
CA ALA A 262 9.32 -22.58 15.08
C ALA A 262 8.19 -23.21 15.92
N ASN A 263 8.54 -23.92 16.99
CA ASN A 263 7.59 -24.54 17.93
C ASN A 263 6.90 -23.54 18.89
N LYS A 264 7.22 -22.25 18.80
CA LYS A 264 6.65 -21.14 19.59
C LYS A 264 5.91 -20.11 18.72
N ARG A 265 5.73 -20.38 17.42
CA ARG A 265 5.05 -19.48 16.48
C ARG A 265 3.53 -19.58 16.53
N GLY A 266 2.97 -20.63 17.13
CA GLY A 266 1.52 -20.79 17.30
C GLY A 266 1.01 -20.23 18.63
N ASN A 267 -0.29 -19.94 18.67
CA ASN A 267 -1.00 -19.42 19.85
C ASN A 267 -0.48 -18.06 20.35
N ILE A 268 -0.03 -17.21 19.43
CA ILE A 268 0.25 -15.80 19.69
C ILE A 268 -1.00 -15.01 19.32
N TYR A 269 -1.47 -14.18 20.24
CA TYR A 269 -2.71 -13.43 20.08
C TYR A 269 -2.40 -11.95 19.86
N GLY A 270 -3.20 -11.30 19.02
CA GLY A 270 -3.08 -9.87 18.77
C GLY A 270 -4.39 -9.26 18.31
N VAL A 271 -4.38 -7.94 18.13
CA VAL A 271 -5.52 -7.18 17.62
C VAL A 271 -5.07 -6.25 16.50
N THR A 272 -5.84 -6.20 15.43
CA THR A 272 -5.53 -5.42 14.23
C THR A 272 -6.80 -4.80 13.65
N GLY A 273 -6.67 -3.73 12.86
CA GLY A 273 -7.80 -3.15 12.12
C GLY A 273 -8.24 -4.02 10.95
N TRP A 274 -7.29 -4.78 10.38
CA TRP A 274 -7.51 -5.68 9.25
C TRP A 274 -6.43 -6.74 9.16
N SER A 275 -6.79 -7.93 8.67
CA SER A 275 -5.86 -9.04 8.45
C SER A 275 -6.02 -9.58 7.04
N PHE A 276 -4.90 -9.86 6.37
CA PHE A 276 -4.89 -10.54 5.07
C PHE A 276 -5.52 -11.95 5.12
N ALA A 277 -5.67 -12.53 6.31
CA ALA A 277 -6.38 -13.78 6.52
C ALA A 277 -7.92 -13.61 6.52
N TRP A 278 -8.43 -12.38 6.45
CA TRP A 278 -9.85 -12.11 6.37
C TRP A 278 -10.36 -12.27 4.94
N THR A 279 -11.26 -13.23 4.74
CA THR A 279 -11.68 -13.69 3.41
C THR A 279 -12.95 -13.01 2.89
N ALA A 280 -13.35 -11.85 3.43
CA ALA A 280 -14.48 -11.10 2.87
C ALA A 280 -14.16 -10.62 1.45
N PRO A 281 -15.15 -10.50 0.54
CA PRO A 281 -14.89 -10.14 -0.85
C PRO A 281 -14.11 -8.84 -1.05
N SER A 282 -14.45 -7.77 -0.30
CA SER A 282 -13.73 -6.49 -0.35
C SER A 282 -12.27 -6.62 0.12
N SER A 283 -12.05 -7.38 1.19
CA SER A 283 -10.73 -7.69 1.75
C SER A 283 -9.86 -8.47 0.77
N GLN A 284 -10.42 -9.50 0.13
CA GLN A 284 -9.70 -10.30 -0.86
C GLN A 284 -9.37 -9.50 -2.12
N ALA A 285 -10.30 -8.67 -2.60
CA ALA A 285 -10.05 -7.79 -3.75
C ALA A 285 -8.91 -6.80 -3.45
N PHE A 286 -8.93 -6.16 -2.28
CA PHE A 286 -7.85 -5.28 -1.85
C PHE A 286 -6.50 -6.02 -1.76
N LEU A 287 -6.46 -7.17 -1.09
CA LEU A 287 -5.26 -8.00 -1.00
C LEU A 287 -4.71 -8.35 -2.39
N THR A 288 -5.59 -8.77 -3.29
CA THR A 288 -5.26 -9.14 -4.68
C THR A 288 -4.63 -7.99 -5.43
N ASP A 289 -5.31 -6.84 -5.45
CA ASP A 289 -4.87 -5.68 -6.20
C ASP A 289 -3.55 -5.14 -5.64
N TYR A 290 -3.43 -5.09 -4.31
CA TYR A 290 -2.21 -4.62 -3.66
C TYR A 290 -1.01 -5.53 -3.97
N VAL A 291 -1.17 -6.85 -3.90
CA VAL A 291 -0.11 -7.80 -4.27
C VAL A 291 0.23 -7.71 -5.76
N ALA A 292 -0.76 -7.55 -6.63
CA ALA A 292 -0.54 -7.45 -8.07
C ALA A 292 0.25 -6.18 -8.45
N VAL A 293 -0.01 -5.06 -7.76
CA VAL A 293 0.64 -3.77 -8.05
C VAL A 293 2.01 -3.67 -7.36
N TYR A 294 2.13 -4.11 -6.11
CA TYR A 294 3.30 -3.84 -5.28
C TYR A 294 4.16 -5.07 -4.97
N GLY A 295 3.71 -6.29 -5.30
CA GLY A 295 4.46 -7.53 -5.03
C GLY A 295 4.57 -7.88 -3.54
N GLU A 296 3.75 -7.27 -2.68
CA GLU A 296 3.82 -7.40 -1.22
C GLU A 296 2.43 -7.64 -0.61
N VAL A 297 2.40 -8.28 0.56
CA VAL A 297 1.15 -8.39 1.35
C VAL A 297 0.89 -7.07 2.07
N PRO A 298 -0.31 -6.47 1.93
CA PRO A 298 -0.63 -5.22 2.60
C PRO A 298 -0.70 -5.39 4.12
N THR A 299 -0.49 -4.27 4.82
CA THR A 299 -0.66 -4.16 6.27
C THR A 299 -2.05 -3.58 6.62
N SER A 300 -2.42 -3.61 7.89
CA SER A 300 -3.65 -2.93 8.35
C SER A 300 -3.60 -1.41 8.12
N VAL A 301 -2.40 -0.80 8.13
CA VAL A 301 -2.20 0.62 7.83
C VAL A 301 -2.51 0.91 6.36
N ALA A 302 -2.06 0.05 5.43
CA ALA A 302 -2.42 0.18 4.01
C ALA A 302 -3.94 0.03 3.78
N ALA A 303 -4.57 -0.93 4.45
CA ALA A 303 -6.03 -1.10 4.40
C ALA A 303 -6.77 0.13 4.96
N ALA A 304 -6.27 0.72 6.05
CA ALA A 304 -6.83 1.94 6.63
C ALA A 304 -6.68 3.17 5.73
N ALA A 305 -5.54 3.31 5.07
CA ALA A 305 -5.30 4.35 4.08
C ALA A 305 -6.22 4.18 2.86
N PHE A 306 -6.41 2.94 2.38
CA PHE A 306 -7.34 2.61 1.30
C PHE A 306 -8.79 3.01 1.66
N ASP A 307 -9.27 2.64 2.85
CA ASP A 307 -10.61 2.98 3.31
C ASP A 307 -10.80 4.50 3.47
N GLY A 308 -9.81 5.18 4.07
CA GLY A 308 -9.82 6.63 4.22
C GLY A 308 -9.82 7.36 2.86
N ALA A 309 -9.01 6.90 1.90
CA ALA A 309 -8.96 7.48 0.56
C ALA A 309 -10.27 7.24 -0.20
N THR A 310 -10.88 6.06 -0.02
CA THR A 310 -12.21 5.76 -0.56
C THR A 310 -13.26 6.72 -0.02
N ALA A 311 -13.27 6.95 1.30
CA ALA A 311 -14.16 7.93 1.93
C ALA A 311 -13.97 9.35 1.39
N LEU A 312 -12.70 9.76 1.23
CA LEU A 312 -12.34 11.05 0.66
C LEU A 312 -12.86 11.20 -0.77
N VAL A 313 -12.63 10.21 -1.64
CA VAL A 313 -13.10 10.23 -3.04
C VAL A 313 -14.62 10.32 -3.10
N LEU A 314 -15.33 9.55 -2.26
CA LEU A 314 -16.79 9.65 -2.12
C LEU A 314 -17.23 11.06 -1.71
N ALA A 315 -16.55 11.67 -0.76
CA ALA A 315 -16.84 13.04 -0.32
C ALA A 315 -16.61 14.06 -1.45
N VAL A 316 -15.52 13.92 -2.21
CA VAL A 316 -15.17 14.80 -3.34
C VAL A 316 -16.20 14.68 -4.47
N ARG A 317 -16.59 13.45 -4.84
CA ARG A 317 -17.63 13.22 -5.86
C ARG A 317 -18.96 13.87 -5.46
N ALA A 318 -19.34 13.74 -4.20
CA ALA A 318 -20.64 14.21 -3.73
C ALA A 318 -20.71 15.72 -3.47
N ASN A 319 -19.60 16.39 -3.10
CA ASN A 319 -19.68 17.78 -2.64
C ASN A 319 -18.56 18.71 -3.15
N GLY A 320 -17.66 18.21 -3.99
CA GLY A 320 -16.56 18.99 -4.56
C GLY A 320 -15.25 18.85 -3.77
N SER A 321 -14.19 19.44 -4.32
CA SER A 321 -12.81 19.28 -3.83
C SER A 321 -12.35 20.35 -2.83
N ASN A 322 -13.21 21.32 -2.47
CA ASN A 322 -12.84 22.32 -1.47
C ASN A 322 -12.73 21.65 -0.08
N PRO A 323 -11.67 21.93 0.70
CA PRO A 323 -11.48 21.35 2.03
C PRO A 323 -12.69 21.44 2.96
N GLY A 324 -13.40 22.57 2.98
CA GLY A 324 -14.60 22.75 3.80
C GLY A 324 -15.79 21.93 3.30
N GLN A 325 -15.89 21.72 1.98
CA GLN A 325 -16.92 20.87 1.38
C GLN A 325 -16.66 19.38 1.66
N ILE A 326 -15.39 18.96 1.55
CA ILE A 326 -14.95 17.61 1.88
C ILE A 326 -15.24 17.33 3.36
N LEU A 327 -14.82 18.22 4.28
CA LEU A 327 -15.09 18.08 5.71
C LEU A 327 -16.60 17.95 5.98
N THR A 328 -17.40 18.87 5.44
CA THR A 328 -18.87 18.85 5.60
C THR A 328 -19.45 17.52 5.14
N LYS A 329 -18.96 16.99 4.00
CA LYS A 329 -19.48 15.76 3.45
C LYS A 329 -19.01 14.54 4.23
N MET A 330 -17.75 14.50 4.64
CA MET A 330 -17.21 13.43 5.51
C MET A 330 -18.09 13.28 6.75
N LEU A 331 -18.38 14.36 7.47
CA LEU A 331 -19.19 14.32 8.70
C LEU A 331 -20.67 13.95 8.50
N THR A 332 -21.17 13.95 7.26
CA THR A 332 -22.57 13.65 6.92
C THR A 332 -22.73 12.40 6.04
N THR A 333 -21.62 11.74 5.71
CA THR A 333 -21.65 10.54 4.88
C THR A 333 -22.19 9.38 5.71
N PRO A 334 -23.24 8.68 5.25
CA PRO A 334 -23.73 7.47 5.89
C PRO A 334 -22.62 6.42 5.99
N SER A 335 -22.74 5.51 6.95
CA SER A 335 -21.79 4.41 7.03
C SER A 335 -21.82 3.55 5.76
N PHE A 336 -20.66 3.01 5.41
CA PHE A 336 -20.49 2.14 4.24
C PHE A 336 -19.46 1.06 4.53
N PHE A 337 -19.57 -0.09 3.86
CA PHE A 337 -18.60 -1.17 4.01
C PHE A 337 -17.41 -0.99 3.06
N SER A 338 -16.22 -1.27 3.57
CA SER A 338 -14.97 -1.26 2.82
C SER A 338 -14.05 -2.42 3.27
N VAL A 339 -12.73 -2.27 3.21
CA VAL A 339 -11.74 -3.35 3.44
C VAL A 339 -11.73 -3.78 4.91
N GLN A 340 -11.70 -2.82 5.84
CA GLN A 340 -11.67 -3.11 7.28
C GLN A 340 -13.04 -3.49 7.87
N GLY A 341 -14.11 -3.41 7.07
CA GLY A 341 -15.51 -3.54 7.51
C GLY A 341 -16.26 -2.21 7.35
N GLU A 342 -17.22 -1.96 8.24
CA GLU A 342 -18.03 -0.74 8.19
C GLU A 342 -17.22 0.49 8.61
N PHE A 343 -17.18 1.49 7.72
CA PHE A 343 -16.64 2.81 7.95
C PHE A 343 -17.78 3.75 8.28
N ASP A 344 -17.70 4.46 9.39
CA ASP A 344 -18.78 5.32 9.90
C ASP A 344 -18.22 6.70 10.29
N PRO A 345 -18.17 7.63 9.34
CA PRO A 345 -17.78 9.01 9.63
C PRO A 345 -18.73 9.77 10.57
N SER A 346 -19.94 9.24 10.80
CA SER A 346 -20.99 9.89 11.59
C SER A 346 -20.85 9.69 13.10
N ILE A 347 -19.88 8.88 13.54
CA ILE A 347 -19.54 8.67 14.96
C ILE A 347 -19.25 10.00 15.68
N GLY A 348 -18.76 11.00 14.95
CA GLY A 348 -18.62 12.38 15.44
C GLY A 348 -17.41 12.64 16.36
N THR A 349 -16.60 11.62 16.64
CA THR A 349 -15.36 11.75 17.45
C THR A 349 -14.12 12.06 16.61
N GLY A 350 -14.24 12.04 15.28
CA GLY A 350 -13.09 12.04 14.35
C GLY A 350 -12.56 10.64 14.07
N ASP A 351 -12.97 9.62 14.82
CA ASP A 351 -12.77 8.22 14.43
C ASP A 351 -13.72 7.87 13.29
N LEU A 352 -13.18 7.24 12.25
CA LEU A 352 -13.98 6.84 11.08
C LEU A 352 -14.32 5.34 11.08
N THR A 353 -13.79 4.58 12.04
CA THR A 353 -14.09 3.15 12.19
C THR A 353 -13.95 2.73 13.65
N GLN A 354 -14.74 1.73 14.04
CA GLN A 354 -14.61 1.05 15.32
C GLN A 354 -14.32 -0.44 15.13
N ASN A 355 -13.88 -0.84 13.93
CA ASN A 355 -13.62 -2.23 13.63
C ASN A 355 -12.33 -2.69 14.30
N ALA A 356 -12.40 -3.85 14.94
CA ALA A 356 -11.24 -4.55 15.49
C ALA A 356 -11.34 -6.04 15.18
N MET A 357 -10.25 -6.62 14.70
CA MET A 357 -10.09 -8.05 14.48
C MET A 357 -9.12 -8.61 15.50
N VAL A 358 -9.54 -9.63 16.25
CA VAL A 358 -8.64 -10.40 17.10
C VAL A 358 -8.12 -11.58 16.30
N ILE A 359 -6.80 -11.69 16.24
CA ILE A 359 -6.09 -12.71 15.49
C ILE A 359 -5.34 -13.65 16.43
N MET A 360 -5.14 -14.87 15.97
CA MET A 360 -4.30 -15.86 16.62
C MET A 360 -3.41 -16.54 15.58
N THR A 361 -2.13 -16.69 15.87
CA THR A 361 -1.19 -17.37 14.97
C THR A 361 -1.33 -18.88 15.03
N GLN A 362 -1.45 -19.51 13.86
CA GLN A 362 -1.44 -20.96 13.74
C GLN A 362 -0.03 -21.53 13.99
N SER A 363 0.12 -22.85 14.05
CA SER A 363 1.42 -23.50 14.33
C SER A 363 2.53 -23.12 13.34
N ASN A 364 2.18 -22.73 12.11
CA ASN A 364 3.11 -22.23 11.09
C ASN A 364 3.41 -20.73 11.22
N GLY A 365 2.80 -20.03 12.18
CA GLY A 365 2.93 -18.58 12.37
C GLY A 365 1.95 -17.73 11.55
N ALA A 366 1.14 -18.32 10.67
CA ALA A 366 0.16 -17.58 9.89
C ALA A 366 -0.98 -17.06 10.78
N PRO A 367 -1.44 -15.80 10.62
CA PRO A 367 -2.54 -15.28 11.40
C PRO A 367 -3.87 -15.91 10.96
N LYS A 368 -4.74 -16.14 11.92
CA LYS A 368 -6.14 -16.51 11.73
C LYS A 368 -7.03 -15.52 12.47
N VAL A 369 -8.03 -14.95 11.80
CA VAL A 369 -9.06 -14.14 12.46
C VAL A 369 -9.94 -15.05 13.31
N ILE A 370 -10.00 -14.80 14.62
CA ILE A 370 -10.76 -15.60 15.59
C ILE A 370 -11.93 -14.84 16.22
N ALA A 371 -11.94 -13.52 16.10
CA ALA A 371 -13.09 -12.69 16.45
C ALA A 371 -13.02 -11.36 15.70
N ARG A 372 -14.19 -10.74 15.50
CA ARG A 372 -14.34 -9.40 14.94
C ARG A 372 -15.30 -8.60 15.81
N PHE A 373 -15.08 -7.29 15.87
CA PHE A 373 -15.89 -6.38 16.67
C PHE A 373 -16.13 -5.08 15.91
N LYS A 374 -17.30 -4.48 16.14
CA LYS A 374 -17.59 -3.06 15.90
C LYS A 374 -17.85 -2.42 17.26
N GLY A 375 -16.92 -1.61 17.74
CA GLY A 375 -16.95 -1.11 19.10
C GLY A 375 -16.93 -2.26 20.11
N THR A 376 -17.99 -2.41 20.91
CA THR A 376 -18.15 -3.54 21.85
C THR A 376 -18.96 -4.71 21.28
N GLN A 377 -19.60 -4.53 20.12
CA GLN A 377 -20.43 -5.56 19.50
C GLN A 377 -19.54 -6.57 18.78
N ARG A 378 -19.61 -7.85 19.20
CA ARG A 378 -18.98 -8.95 18.47
C ARG A 378 -19.73 -9.22 17.17
N LEU A 379 -19.00 -9.29 16.06
CA LEU A 379 -19.53 -9.55 14.73
C LEU A 379 -19.38 -11.03 14.35
N SER A 380 -20.12 -11.43 13.32
CA SER A 380 -20.01 -12.74 12.69
C SER A 380 -18.63 -12.95 12.05
N LEU A 381 -18.17 -14.20 12.04
CA LEU A 381 -16.99 -14.63 11.29
C LEU A 381 -17.34 -15.16 9.90
N ASN A 382 -18.61 -15.11 9.47
CA ASN A 382 -18.98 -15.39 8.09
C ASN A 382 -18.51 -14.22 7.21
N PRO A 383 -17.57 -14.42 6.28
CA PRO A 383 -17.02 -13.33 5.47
C PRO A 383 -18.04 -12.71 4.51
N ASN A 384 -19.13 -13.42 4.22
CA ASN A 384 -20.21 -12.92 3.38
C ASN A 384 -21.14 -11.93 4.11
N ASP A 385 -21.10 -11.85 5.44
CA ASP A 385 -21.94 -10.93 6.19
C ASP A 385 -21.48 -9.47 6.00
N ASP A 386 -20.23 -9.26 5.57
CA ASP A 386 -19.68 -7.94 5.17
C ASP A 386 -20.27 -7.42 3.83
N THR A 387 -21.22 -8.15 3.23
CA THR A 387 -21.91 -7.77 1.98
C THR A 387 -23.38 -7.38 2.18
N VAL A 388 -23.92 -7.47 3.41
CA VAL A 388 -25.37 -7.33 3.67
C VAL A 388 -25.68 -6.22 4.66
N GLN A 389 -25.86 -4.98 4.19
CA GLN A 389 -26.90 -4.04 4.65
C GLN A 389 -26.95 -2.79 3.73
N VAL A 390 -27.65 -2.91 2.59
CA VAL A 390 -28.56 -1.83 2.14
C VAL A 390 -29.89 -2.51 1.87
N GLN A 391 -30.69 -2.72 2.90
CA GLN A 391 -32.10 -3.06 2.72
C GLN A 391 -32.92 -1.78 2.94
N PRO A 392 -33.52 -1.19 1.90
CA PRO A 392 -34.45 -0.09 2.08
C PRO A 392 -35.74 -0.64 2.73
N THR A 393 -36.04 -0.23 3.96
CA THR A 393 -37.42 -0.26 4.42
C THR A 393 -38.21 0.76 3.59
N GLN A 394 -39.25 0.28 2.91
CA GLN A 394 -40.13 1.05 2.03
C GLN A 394 -40.56 2.39 2.63
N GLY A 395 -40.41 3.46 1.85
CA GLY A 395 -41.28 4.64 1.95
C GLY A 395 -40.63 6.02 2.09
N ALA A 396 -39.57 6.34 1.35
CA ALA A 396 -39.30 7.71 0.85
C ALA A 396 -38.04 7.72 -0.05
N VAL A 397 -38.14 8.40 -1.19
CA VAL A 397 -37.02 8.68 -2.12
C VAL A 397 -36.04 9.66 -1.43
N PRO A 398 -34.75 9.33 -1.37
CA PRO A 398 -33.78 9.93 -2.30
C PRO A 398 -32.79 8.92 -2.90
N THR A 399 -32.33 9.28 -4.11
CA THR A 399 -31.39 8.56 -4.98
C THR A 399 -30.12 8.13 -4.22
N GLN A 400 -29.90 6.82 -4.15
CA GLN A 400 -28.78 6.17 -3.48
C GLN A 400 -27.79 5.71 -4.56
N GLU A 401 -26.63 6.35 -4.65
CA GLU A 401 -25.52 5.88 -5.49
C GLU A 401 -24.81 4.74 -4.76
N THR A 402 -25.06 3.51 -5.21
CA THR A 402 -24.29 2.33 -4.82
C THR A 402 -23.11 2.23 -5.77
N ILE A 403 -21.88 2.05 -5.26
CA ILE A 403 -20.75 1.60 -6.09
C ILE A 403 -21.07 0.17 -6.51
N ALA A 404 -21.70 0.04 -7.68
CA ALA A 404 -22.03 -1.24 -8.27
C ALA A 404 -20.76 -1.95 -8.76
N THR A 405 -20.70 -3.22 -8.40
CA THR A 405 -19.76 -4.24 -8.84
C THR A 405 -19.61 -4.22 -10.37
N LEU A 406 -18.41 -3.96 -10.88
CA LEU A 406 -18.13 -3.88 -12.31
C LEU A 406 -18.07 -5.28 -12.94
N VAL A 407 -19.02 -5.58 -13.82
CA VAL A 407 -18.86 -6.55 -14.91
C VAL A 407 -18.67 -5.73 -16.19
N PRO A 408 -17.56 -5.89 -16.94
CA PRO A 408 -17.34 -5.11 -18.15
C PRO A 408 -18.23 -5.63 -19.28
N THR A 409 -19.00 -4.72 -19.88
CA THR A 409 -19.69 -4.93 -21.16
C THR A 409 -18.97 -4.10 -22.23
N PRO A 410 -18.62 -4.66 -23.41
CA PRO A 410 -17.86 -3.94 -24.42
C PRO A 410 -18.76 -2.98 -25.21
N GLN A 411 -18.29 -1.75 -25.46
CA GLN A 411 -18.89 -0.85 -26.47
C GLN A 411 -17.83 -0.05 -27.25
N PRO A 412 -18.19 0.43 -28.46
CA PRO A 412 -17.29 0.45 -29.62
C PRO A 412 -16.50 1.76 -29.79
N VAL A 413 -15.32 1.63 -30.40
CA VAL A 413 -14.37 2.71 -30.68
C VAL A 413 -14.75 3.44 -31.98
N PHE A 414 -14.81 4.77 -31.94
CA PHE A 414 -14.75 5.62 -33.13
C PHE A 414 -13.31 6.07 -33.38
N VAL A 415 -12.88 6.01 -34.63
CA VAL A 415 -11.55 6.44 -35.08
C VAL A 415 -11.56 7.92 -35.48
N THR A 416 -10.53 8.65 -35.07
CA THR A 416 -10.14 9.97 -35.59
C THR A 416 -8.70 9.92 -36.12
N ALA A 417 -8.41 10.72 -37.15
CA ALA A 417 -7.32 10.56 -38.10
C ALA A 417 -5.87 10.72 -37.55
N THR A 418 -4.93 10.19 -38.35
CA THR A 418 -3.56 9.69 -38.10
C THR A 418 -2.51 10.68 -37.53
N PRO A 419 -1.59 10.25 -36.64
CA PRO A 419 -0.52 11.08 -36.05
C PRO A 419 0.78 11.12 -36.89
N ASP A 420 1.51 12.23 -36.80
CA ASP A 420 2.91 12.34 -37.23
C ASP A 420 3.85 11.61 -36.24
N GLY A 421 3.92 10.28 -36.35
CA GLY A 421 4.98 9.42 -35.76
C GLY A 421 5.14 9.42 -34.23
N VAL A 422 5.94 8.47 -33.73
CA VAL A 422 6.30 8.38 -32.31
C VAL A 422 7.55 9.21 -32.04
N MET A 423 7.48 10.10 -31.07
CA MET A 423 8.57 10.99 -30.64
C MET A 423 8.97 10.67 -29.20
N MET A 424 10.22 10.89 -28.83
CA MET A 424 10.68 10.76 -27.45
C MET A 424 11.50 11.97 -27.02
N THR A 425 11.41 12.34 -25.75
CA THR A 425 12.14 13.43 -25.11
C THR A 425 12.99 12.87 -23.98
N ILE A 426 14.25 13.28 -23.88
CA ILE A 426 15.17 12.83 -22.83
C ILE A 426 14.94 13.61 -21.54
N LEU A 427 14.69 12.92 -20.42
CA LEU A 427 14.35 13.54 -19.13
C LEU A 427 15.57 13.77 -18.23
N ASN A 428 16.60 12.93 -18.36
CA ASN A 428 17.83 12.98 -17.56
C ASN A 428 19.02 13.62 -18.29
N ASP A 429 20.01 14.10 -17.54
CA ASP A 429 21.17 14.84 -18.06
C ASP A 429 21.85 14.16 -19.25
N THR A 430 22.06 12.83 -19.18
CA THR A 430 22.44 12.02 -20.34
C THR A 430 21.79 10.64 -20.29
N VAL A 431 21.34 10.14 -21.46
CA VAL A 431 20.87 8.76 -21.65
C VAL A 431 21.76 8.06 -22.68
N ASN A 432 22.14 6.81 -22.38
CA ASN A 432 23.04 6.03 -23.23
C ASN A 432 22.29 5.49 -24.46
N VAL A 433 22.90 5.67 -25.64
CA VAL A 433 22.50 5.06 -26.91
C VAL A 433 23.37 3.82 -27.13
N ARG A 434 22.76 2.68 -27.43
CA ARG A 434 23.41 1.36 -27.44
C ARG A 434 23.27 0.64 -28.78
N GLY A 435 24.13 -0.36 -28.99
CA GLY A 435 24.12 -1.22 -30.17
C GLY A 435 23.02 -2.27 -30.20
N GLY A 436 22.28 -2.47 -29.11
CA GLY A 436 21.18 -3.43 -29.00
C GLY A 436 20.27 -3.14 -27.79
N PRO A 437 19.09 -3.78 -27.71
CA PRO A 437 18.13 -3.57 -26.64
C PRO A 437 18.57 -4.29 -25.37
N GLY A 438 19.33 -3.60 -24.51
CA GLY A 438 19.79 -4.13 -23.24
C GLY A 438 21.05 -3.45 -22.72
N ILE A 439 21.28 -3.53 -21.41
CA ILE A 439 22.47 -2.95 -20.76
C ILE A 439 23.78 -3.69 -21.09
N ASN A 440 23.68 -4.92 -21.59
CA ASN A 440 24.77 -5.79 -22.04
C ASN A 440 25.33 -5.43 -23.43
N TYR A 441 24.68 -4.54 -24.18
CA TYR A 441 25.17 -4.06 -25.47
C TYR A 441 26.09 -2.85 -25.32
N GLN A 442 27.09 -2.75 -26.19
CA GLN A 442 28.03 -1.61 -26.22
C GLN A 442 27.30 -0.27 -26.34
N ILE A 443 27.81 0.74 -25.64
CA ILE A 443 27.33 2.12 -25.73
C ILE A 443 27.94 2.76 -26.99
N LEU A 444 27.09 3.18 -27.92
CA LEU A 444 27.48 3.86 -29.15
C LEU A 444 27.59 5.38 -28.98
N GLY A 445 26.92 5.94 -27.97
CA GLY A 445 26.93 7.37 -27.67
C GLY A 445 25.99 7.74 -26.54
N ARG A 446 25.77 9.04 -26.35
CA ARG A 446 24.81 9.58 -25.37
C ARG A 446 24.00 10.70 -25.99
N VAL A 447 22.76 10.83 -25.54
CA VAL A 447 21.84 11.93 -25.85
C VAL A 447 21.56 12.70 -24.57
N VAL A 448 21.36 14.01 -24.67
CA VAL A 448 21.28 14.92 -23.51
C VAL A 448 19.83 15.28 -23.19
N LYS A 449 19.59 15.76 -21.98
CA LYS A 449 18.29 16.25 -21.50
C LYS A 449 17.63 17.22 -22.49
N ASP A 450 16.31 17.14 -22.58
CA ASP A 450 15.41 17.91 -23.45
C ASP A 450 15.58 17.66 -24.96
N GLN A 451 16.54 16.81 -25.36
CA GLN A 451 16.68 16.42 -26.75
C GLN A 451 15.48 15.58 -27.20
N GLN A 452 14.88 15.97 -28.32
CA GLN A 452 13.79 15.22 -28.93
C GLN A 452 14.31 14.33 -30.06
N LEU A 453 13.89 13.07 -30.05
CA LEU A 453 14.29 12.06 -31.02
C LEU A 453 13.04 11.42 -31.62
N ARG A 454 13.08 11.16 -32.92
CA ARG A 454 12.04 10.36 -33.58
C ARG A 454 12.33 8.89 -33.38
N VAL A 455 11.29 8.13 -33.06
CA VAL A 455 11.36 6.69 -32.85
C VAL A 455 10.88 5.96 -34.11
N PHE A 456 11.65 4.97 -34.55
CA PHE A 456 11.43 4.26 -35.82
C PHE A 456 11.08 2.78 -35.64
N GLY A 457 11.24 2.23 -34.44
CA GLY A 457 11.01 0.83 -34.14
C GLY A 457 11.11 0.54 -32.65
N ARG A 458 10.83 -0.70 -32.25
CA ARG A 458 10.94 -1.16 -30.87
C ARG A 458 11.39 -2.61 -30.80
N ASN A 459 11.78 -3.09 -29.61
CA ASN A 459 11.90 -4.53 -29.37
C ASN A 459 10.51 -5.14 -29.07
N SER A 460 10.45 -6.47 -28.95
CA SER A 460 9.19 -7.22 -28.88
C SER A 460 8.27 -6.82 -27.72
N ASP A 461 8.83 -6.49 -26.57
CA ASP A 461 8.13 -6.02 -25.35
C ASP A 461 8.02 -4.49 -25.27
N GLY A 462 8.71 -3.73 -26.13
CA GLY A 462 8.67 -2.27 -26.17
C GLY A 462 9.52 -1.57 -25.11
N SER A 463 10.32 -2.31 -24.33
CA SER A 463 11.21 -1.76 -23.31
C SER A 463 12.42 -1.00 -23.89
N TRP A 464 12.72 -1.20 -25.17
CA TRP A 464 13.75 -0.48 -25.91
C TRP A 464 13.24 0.00 -27.26
N LEU A 465 13.63 1.22 -27.60
CA LEU A 465 13.21 1.95 -28.79
C LEU A 465 14.37 2.11 -29.76
N VAL A 466 14.05 2.10 -31.06
CA VAL A 466 15.01 2.25 -32.15
C VAL A 466 14.98 3.70 -32.64
N ILE A 467 16.15 4.33 -32.62
CA ILE A 467 16.38 5.69 -33.11
C ILE A 467 17.44 5.67 -34.23
N ASN A 468 17.46 6.73 -35.03
CA ASN A 468 18.60 7.01 -35.91
C ASN A 468 19.62 7.87 -35.14
N PHE A 469 20.81 7.34 -34.91
CA PHE A 469 21.90 8.03 -34.23
C PHE A 469 23.12 8.09 -35.15
N ASN A 470 23.51 9.30 -35.57
CA ASN A 470 24.62 9.55 -36.51
C ASN A 470 24.55 8.74 -37.83
N GLY A 471 23.34 8.56 -38.38
CA GLY A 471 23.13 7.81 -39.62
C GLY A 471 23.12 6.28 -39.44
N THR A 472 23.20 5.79 -38.20
CA THR A 472 23.17 4.37 -37.86
C THR A 472 21.97 4.05 -36.96
N GLN A 473 21.37 2.87 -37.15
CA GLN A 473 20.31 2.39 -36.29
C GLN A 473 20.85 2.06 -34.89
N ALA A 474 20.25 2.63 -33.86
CA ALA A 474 20.68 2.43 -32.47
C ALA A 474 19.51 2.29 -31.51
N TRP A 475 19.79 1.79 -30.31
CA TRP A 475 18.80 1.43 -29.31
C TRP A 475 18.89 2.33 -28.09
N ILE A 476 17.74 2.76 -27.58
CA ILE A 476 17.63 3.60 -26.39
C ILE A 476 16.49 3.07 -25.51
N THR A 477 16.65 3.18 -24.19
CA THR A 477 15.64 2.69 -23.24
C THR A 477 14.30 3.43 -23.39
N ALA A 478 13.19 2.72 -23.19
CA ALA A 478 11.85 3.29 -23.06
C ALA A 478 11.49 3.61 -21.60
N ASP A 479 12.44 3.46 -20.67
CA ASP A 479 12.23 3.69 -19.23
C ASP A 479 11.65 5.08 -18.97
N PRO A 480 10.45 5.18 -18.37
CA PRO A 480 9.76 6.44 -18.16
C PRO A 480 10.46 7.38 -17.17
N THR A 481 11.43 6.88 -16.39
CA THR A 481 12.30 7.71 -15.52
C THR A 481 13.43 8.40 -16.30
N LEU A 482 13.75 7.91 -17.50
CA LEU A 482 14.85 8.40 -18.33
C LEU A 482 14.37 9.15 -19.57
N VAL A 483 13.20 8.77 -20.11
CA VAL A 483 12.65 9.32 -21.35
C VAL A 483 11.12 9.46 -21.26
N SER A 484 10.55 10.45 -21.96
CA SER A 484 9.11 10.61 -22.15
C SER A 484 8.78 10.34 -23.62
N VAL A 485 7.83 9.45 -23.90
CA VAL A 485 7.47 9.03 -25.26
C VAL A 485 6.07 9.52 -25.60
N PHE A 486 5.94 10.19 -26.74
CA PHE A 486 4.71 10.75 -27.28
C PHE A 486 4.32 10.01 -28.56
N GLY A 487 3.10 9.46 -28.59
CA GLY A 487 2.59 8.62 -29.67
C GLY A 487 2.48 7.15 -29.28
N ASP A 488 1.78 6.36 -30.11
CA ASP A 488 1.58 4.94 -29.83
C ASP A 488 2.82 4.11 -30.20
N VAL A 489 3.63 3.77 -29.20
CA VAL A 489 4.80 2.88 -29.33
C VAL A 489 4.43 1.53 -29.93
N ARG A 490 3.20 1.02 -29.71
CA ARG A 490 2.76 -0.27 -30.26
C ARG A 490 2.58 -0.23 -31.78
N SER A 491 2.40 0.95 -32.35
CA SER A 491 2.33 1.15 -33.80
C SER A 491 3.68 1.03 -34.51
N LEU A 492 4.79 1.07 -33.76
CA LEU A 492 6.14 0.94 -34.32
C LEU A 492 6.47 -0.51 -34.66
N PRO A 493 7.20 -0.75 -35.76
CA PRO A 493 7.63 -2.10 -36.13
C PRO A 493 8.59 -2.68 -35.08
N ALA A 494 8.39 -3.97 -34.78
CA ALA A 494 9.34 -4.71 -33.95
C ALA A 494 10.61 -5.00 -34.76
N VAL A 495 11.76 -4.52 -34.28
CA VAL A 495 13.07 -4.74 -34.87
C VAL A 495 13.77 -5.84 -34.07
N GLN A 496 14.32 -6.85 -34.76
CA GLN A 496 15.08 -7.90 -34.08
C GLN A 496 16.39 -7.35 -33.52
N ALA A 497 16.72 -7.76 -32.30
CA ALA A 497 17.97 -7.39 -31.64
C ALA A 497 19.17 -7.97 -32.41
N PRO A 498 20.28 -7.23 -32.59
CA PRO A 498 21.53 -7.80 -33.07
C PRO A 498 22.03 -8.89 -32.11
N PRO A 499 22.74 -9.93 -32.58
CA PRO A 499 23.31 -10.93 -31.69
C PRO A 499 24.28 -10.27 -30.70
N THR A 500 24.11 -10.56 -29.41
CA THR A 500 24.99 -10.07 -28.34
C THR A 500 26.43 -10.51 -28.61
N PRO A 501 27.44 -9.61 -28.58
CA PRO A 501 28.84 -10.03 -28.71
C PRO A 501 29.20 -11.03 -27.60
N THR A 502 29.88 -12.12 -27.98
CA THR A 502 30.36 -13.15 -27.06
C THR A 502 31.45 -12.54 -26.18
N LEU A 503 31.14 -12.32 -24.91
CA LEU A 503 32.09 -11.77 -23.93
C LEU A 503 33.20 -12.79 -23.65
N SER A 504 34.45 -12.36 -23.77
CA SER A 504 35.62 -13.07 -23.25
C SER A 504 35.55 -13.15 -21.72
N ALA A 505 35.88 -14.32 -21.18
CA ALA A 505 35.77 -14.65 -19.76
C ALA A 505 36.41 -13.58 -18.84
N THR A 506 35.62 -13.10 -17.88
CA THR A 506 36.05 -12.27 -16.75
C THR A 506 35.53 -12.92 -15.47
N ALA A 507 36.33 -12.80 -14.41
CA ALA A 507 36.32 -13.65 -13.20
C ALA A 507 34.95 -13.95 -12.60
N THR A 508 34.80 -15.22 -12.17
CA THR A 508 33.66 -15.77 -11.43
C THR A 508 33.30 -14.86 -10.25
N PRO A 509 32.04 -14.43 -10.09
CA PRO A 509 31.61 -13.75 -8.88
C PRO A 509 31.79 -14.69 -7.69
N GLN A 510 32.26 -14.11 -6.58
CA GLN A 510 32.40 -14.78 -5.30
C GLN A 510 31.06 -15.41 -4.90
N PRO A 511 31.03 -16.69 -4.46
CA PRO A 511 29.79 -17.38 -4.13
C PRO A 511 29.01 -16.60 -3.06
N SER A 512 27.73 -16.34 -3.35
CA SER A 512 26.78 -15.80 -2.36
C SER A 512 26.72 -16.77 -1.17
N VAL A 513 26.88 -16.24 0.05
CA VAL A 513 26.75 -17.03 1.28
C VAL A 513 25.30 -17.23 1.71
N LEU A 514 24.37 -16.49 1.11
CA LEU A 514 22.92 -16.64 1.32
C LEU A 514 22.33 -17.65 0.31
N PRO A 515 21.14 -18.22 0.57
CA PRO A 515 20.37 -18.94 -0.43
C PRO A 515 19.95 -18.00 -1.58
N ASP A 516 19.63 -18.55 -2.75
CA ASP A 516 19.13 -17.79 -3.92
C ASP A 516 18.20 -18.69 -4.73
N ILE A 517 16.90 -18.48 -4.62
CA ILE A 517 15.85 -19.28 -5.24
C ILE A 517 15.62 -18.76 -6.66
N GLN A 518 15.87 -19.64 -7.63
CA GLN A 518 15.77 -19.29 -9.04
C GLN A 518 14.76 -20.19 -9.75
N LEU A 519 13.95 -19.60 -10.61
CA LEU A 519 13.08 -20.37 -11.51
C LEU A 519 13.93 -20.99 -12.61
N VAL A 520 13.95 -22.32 -12.68
CA VAL A 520 14.62 -23.08 -13.75
C VAL A 520 13.67 -23.25 -14.94
N GLY A 521 12.37 -23.45 -14.67
CA GLY A 521 11.37 -23.58 -15.72
C GLY A 521 9.97 -23.81 -15.17
N TYR A 522 8.97 -23.64 -16.02
CA TYR A 522 7.57 -23.92 -15.70
C TYR A 522 6.86 -24.58 -16.88
N GLN A 523 5.78 -25.30 -16.60
CA GLN A 523 4.95 -25.97 -17.59
C GLN A 523 3.48 -25.96 -17.18
N LEU A 524 2.59 -25.68 -18.13
CA LEU A 524 1.14 -25.85 -17.97
C LEU A 524 0.69 -27.16 -18.63
N THR A 525 -0.18 -27.90 -17.94
CA THR A 525 -0.79 -29.12 -18.46
C THR A 525 -2.31 -29.05 -18.32
N PRO A 526 -3.07 -28.92 -19.43
CA PRO A 526 -2.59 -28.75 -20.82
C PRO A 526 -1.87 -27.40 -21.04
N SER A 527 -1.04 -27.31 -22.09
CA SER A 527 -0.28 -26.08 -22.42
C SER A 527 -1.14 -24.96 -22.99
N THR A 528 -2.32 -25.31 -23.50
CA THR A 528 -3.38 -24.38 -23.89
C THR A 528 -4.56 -24.68 -22.99
N LEU A 529 -4.99 -23.69 -22.21
CA LEU A 529 -6.08 -23.88 -21.25
C LEU A 529 -7.42 -23.75 -21.98
N VAL A 530 -8.42 -24.47 -21.49
CA VAL A 530 -9.81 -24.36 -21.96
C VAL A 530 -10.62 -23.75 -20.83
N ALA A 531 -11.45 -22.78 -21.14
CA ALA A 531 -12.26 -22.10 -20.13
C ALA A 531 -13.08 -23.12 -19.30
N GLY A 532 -13.02 -23.00 -17.97
CA GLY A 532 -13.68 -23.86 -17.01
C GLY A 532 -13.08 -25.27 -16.81
N GLN A 533 -12.00 -25.63 -17.52
CA GLN A 533 -11.38 -26.96 -17.41
C GLN A 533 -10.18 -26.96 -16.43
N PRO A 534 -10.00 -28.02 -15.64
CA PRO A 534 -8.88 -28.12 -14.72
C PRO A 534 -7.54 -28.23 -15.46
N PHE A 535 -6.49 -27.70 -14.84
CA PHE A 535 -5.13 -27.76 -15.35
C PHE A 535 -4.13 -27.79 -14.19
N THR A 536 -2.87 -28.11 -14.50
CA THR A 536 -1.77 -28.12 -13.54
C THR A 536 -0.65 -27.19 -13.99
N LEU A 537 -0.16 -26.36 -13.08
CA LEU A 537 1.12 -25.65 -13.22
C LEU A 537 2.21 -26.46 -12.53
N THR A 538 3.24 -26.84 -13.28
CA THR A 538 4.46 -27.44 -12.76
C THR A 538 5.58 -26.41 -12.79
N VAL A 539 6.25 -26.19 -11.66
CA VAL A 539 7.34 -25.22 -11.49
C VAL A 539 8.59 -25.96 -11.03
N THR A 540 9.72 -25.69 -11.67
CA THR A 540 11.04 -26.22 -11.27
C THR A 540 11.89 -25.08 -10.73
N VAL A 541 12.33 -25.20 -9.48
CA VAL A 541 13.16 -24.19 -8.81
C VAL A 541 14.50 -24.76 -8.37
N ARG A 542 15.52 -23.91 -8.29
CA ARG A 542 16.88 -24.23 -7.86
C ARG A 542 17.35 -23.26 -6.79
N ASN A 543 18.20 -23.72 -5.87
CA ASN A 543 18.96 -22.85 -4.98
C ASN A 543 20.34 -22.58 -5.62
N GLY A 544 20.52 -21.40 -6.19
CA GLY A 544 21.78 -20.88 -6.72
C GLY A 544 22.75 -20.36 -5.65
N GLY A 545 22.29 -20.25 -4.39
CA GLY A 545 23.03 -19.70 -3.27
C GLY A 545 23.88 -20.71 -2.50
N GLY A 546 24.60 -20.23 -1.48
CA GLY A 546 25.61 -20.98 -0.73
C GLY A 546 25.10 -21.67 0.55
N THR A 547 23.87 -21.39 0.99
CA THR A 547 23.25 -22.00 2.18
C THR A 547 21.84 -22.54 1.88
N ALA A 548 21.33 -23.43 2.71
CA ALA A 548 20.02 -24.07 2.51
C ALA A 548 18.87 -23.08 2.76
N THR A 549 17.80 -23.16 1.96
CA THR A 549 16.68 -22.19 1.99
C THR A 549 15.81 -22.30 3.24
N GLY A 550 15.73 -23.48 3.87
CA GLY A 550 14.60 -23.79 4.76
C GLY A 550 13.27 -23.83 3.98
N GLY A 551 12.15 -23.80 4.72
CA GLY A 551 10.82 -23.97 4.14
C GLY A 551 10.24 -22.69 3.51
N PHE A 552 9.83 -22.76 2.25
CA PHE A 552 9.24 -21.64 1.52
C PHE A 552 8.06 -22.05 0.64
N ALA A 553 7.27 -21.08 0.17
CA ALA A 553 6.10 -21.31 -0.66
C ALA A 553 6.27 -20.64 -2.02
N ILE A 554 5.89 -21.37 -3.06
CA ILE A 554 5.72 -20.82 -4.41
C ILE A 554 4.23 -20.63 -4.64
N ALA A 555 3.84 -19.49 -5.21
CA ALA A 555 2.45 -19.25 -5.60
C ALA A 555 2.33 -18.74 -7.03
N ALA A 556 1.19 -19.03 -7.64
CA ALA A 556 0.80 -18.48 -8.93
C ALA A 556 -0.70 -18.19 -8.94
N SER A 557 -1.07 -17.08 -9.58
CA SER A 557 -2.46 -16.69 -9.78
C SER A 557 -2.86 -16.88 -11.25
N PHE A 558 -4.14 -17.14 -11.50
CA PHE A 558 -4.69 -17.25 -12.85
C PHE A 558 -6.00 -16.48 -12.97
N ASP A 559 -6.17 -15.80 -14.11
CA ASP A 559 -7.42 -15.26 -14.69
C ASP A 559 -8.09 -13.97 -14.15
N PRO A 560 -7.81 -12.80 -14.76
CA PRO A 560 -6.67 -12.06 -14.24
C PRO A 560 -6.75 -12.02 -12.71
N GLY A 561 -5.92 -12.87 -12.09
CA GLY A 561 -5.71 -12.94 -10.64
C GLY A 561 -6.67 -13.82 -9.84
N GLN A 562 -7.85 -14.19 -10.32
CA GLN A 562 -8.93 -14.72 -9.47
C GLN A 562 -8.77 -16.17 -8.98
N LYS A 563 -7.83 -16.94 -9.54
CA LYS A 563 -7.59 -18.36 -9.21
C LYS A 563 -6.20 -18.52 -8.63
N TYR A 564 -6.12 -18.79 -7.33
CA TYR A 564 -4.85 -18.94 -6.63
C TYR A 564 -4.50 -20.39 -6.39
N GLY A 565 -3.23 -20.68 -6.59
CA GLY A 565 -2.63 -21.94 -6.20
C GLY A 565 -1.25 -21.69 -5.61
N ALA A 566 -0.92 -22.44 -4.56
CA ALA A 566 0.38 -22.37 -3.92
C ALA A 566 0.83 -23.77 -3.54
N GLY A 567 2.14 -23.94 -3.39
CA GLY A 567 2.70 -25.17 -2.85
C GLY A 567 3.97 -24.90 -2.06
N LEU A 568 4.25 -25.80 -1.14
CA LEU A 568 5.34 -25.66 -0.16
C LEU A 568 6.53 -26.51 -0.57
N ILE A 569 7.72 -25.97 -0.34
CA ILE A 569 8.98 -26.68 -0.39
C ILE A 569 9.60 -26.62 1.01
N ASP A 570 9.79 -27.77 1.65
CA ASP A 570 10.27 -27.83 3.04
C ASP A 570 11.72 -27.36 3.22
N ASN A 571 12.55 -27.56 2.19
CA ASN A 571 13.96 -27.14 2.13
C ASN A 571 14.53 -27.33 0.72
N LEU A 572 15.53 -26.53 0.34
CA LEU A 572 16.35 -26.70 -0.86
C LEU A 572 17.84 -26.45 -0.51
N ASN A 573 18.68 -27.47 -0.58
CA ASN A 573 20.11 -27.33 -0.31
C ASN A 573 20.84 -26.58 -1.46
N PRO A 574 22.04 -26.02 -1.22
CA PRO A 574 22.82 -25.38 -2.27
C PRO A 574 22.97 -26.24 -3.53
N GLY A 575 22.56 -25.69 -4.68
CA GLY A 575 22.58 -26.36 -5.98
C GLY A 575 21.44 -27.35 -6.24
N GLU A 576 20.64 -27.71 -5.23
CA GLU A 576 19.51 -28.64 -5.35
C GLU A 576 18.36 -28.02 -6.18
N GLN A 577 17.63 -28.87 -6.90
CA GLN A 577 16.40 -28.49 -7.60
C GLN A 577 15.20 -29.29 -7.08
N LYS A 578 14.03 -28.66 -7.04
CA LYS A 578 12.76 -29.36 -6.78
C LYS A 578 11.69 -28.93 -7.76
N ILE A 579 10.78 -29.85 -7.99
CA ILE A 579 9.61 -29.67 -8.83
C ILE A 579 8.38 -29.59 -7.92
N LEU A 580 7.57 -28.57 -8.12
CA LEU A 580 6.30 -28.37 -7.45
C LEU A 580 5.17 -28.40 -8.48
N SER A 581 4.08 -29.10 -8.18
CA SER A 581 2.88 -29.13 -9.03
C SER A 581 1.69 -28.55 -8.28
N ILE A 582 1.02 -27.60 -8.91
CA ILE A 582 -0.12 -26.85 -8.37
C ILE A 582 -1.32 -27.09 -9.27
N GLY A 583 -2.36 -27.74 -8.74
CA GLY A 583 -3.59 -28.05 -9.47
C GLY A 583 -4.62 -26.93 -9.37
N TYR A 584 -5.28 -26.63 -10.48
CA TYR A 584 -6.36 -25.64 -10.59
C TYR A 584 -7.62 -26.31 -11.11
N THR A 585 -8.78 -25.91 -10.60
CA THR A 585 -10.09 -26.41 -11.05
C THR A 585 -10.55 -25.79 -12.38
N GLY A 586 -9.86 -24.76 -12.86
CA GLY A 586 -10.06 -24.10 -14.15
C GLY A 586 -10.07 -22.57 -14.07
N VAL A 587 -9.99 -21.93 -15.23
CA VAL A 587 -9.99 -20.47 -15.44
C VAL A 587 -11.13 -20.10 -16.37
N ASN A 588 -11.80 -18.97 -16.17
CA ASN A 588 -12.92 -18.47 -16.97
C ASN A 588 -12.69 -17.08 -17.62
N PRO A 589 -11.53 -16.78 -18.25
CA PRO A 589 -11.44 -15.60 -19.09
C PRO A 589 -12.16 -15.86 -20.41
N GLY A 590 -12.37 -14.80 -21.20
CA GLY A 590 -12.61 -14.97 -22.63
C GLY A 590 -11.44 -15.68 -23.34
N PRO A 591 -11.60 -16.09 -24.60
CA PRO A 591 -10.48 -16.58 -25.41
C PRO A 591 -9.43 -15.48 -25.57
N GLY A 592 -8.16 -15.80 -25.30
CA GLY A 592 -7.12 -14.78 -25.28
C GLY A 592 -5.79 -15.25 -24.71
N THR A 593 -4.85 -14.32 -24.65
CA THR A 593 -3.53 -14.52 -24.04
C THR A 593 -3.42 -13.61 -22.82
N TYR A 594 -3.00 -14.19 -21.70
CA TYR A 594 -3.03 -13.58 -20.38
C TYR A 594 -1.65 -13.68 -19.73
N THR A 595 -1.29 -12.66 -18.96
CA THR A 595 -0.05 -12.64 -18.18
C THR A 595 -0.38 -12.79 -16.70
N VAL A 596 0.37 -13.65 -16.01
CA VAL A 596 0.25 -13.89 -14.57
C VAL A 596 1.62 -14.00 -13.94
N ALA A 597 1.70 -13.77 -12.64
CA ALA A 597 2.95 -13.90 -11.89
C ALA A 597 3.06 -15.27 -11.22
N ILE A 598 4.23 -15.88 -11.30
CA ILE A 598 4.73 -16.89 -10.37
C ILE A 598 5.62 -16.16 -9.36
N VAL A 599 5.38 -16.37 -8.07
CA VAL A 599 6.18 -15.85 -6.97
C VAL A 599 6.91 -17.02 -6.33
N LEU A 600 8.26 -17.05 -6.37
CA LEU A 600 9.04 -18.21 -5.92
C LEU A 600 9.21 -18.28 -4.41
N ASP A 601 9.49 -17.15 -3.78
CA ASP A 601 9.59 -17.01 -2.33
C ASP A 601 8.47 -16.11 -1.82
N LEU A 602 7.26 -16.65 -1.81
CA LEU A 602 6.08 -15.90 -1.43
C LEU A 602 6.24 -15.37 0.01
N ASN A 603 6.24 -14.04 0.15
CA ASN A 603 6.47 -13.30 1.40
C ASN A 603 7.92 -13.27 1.91
N LYS A 604 8.92 -13.39 1.03
CA LYS A 604 10.34 -13.27 1.41
C LYS A 604 10.71 -14.23 2.57
N GLN A 605 10.27 -15.49 2.47
CA GLN A 605 10.44 -16.48 3.52
C GLN A 605 11.90 -16.88 3.70
N VAL A 606 12.71 -16.68 2.67
CA VAL A 606 14.12 -17.01 2.60
C VAL A 606 14.86 -15.70 2.39
N ASN A 607 15.80 -15.37 3.30
CA ASN A 607 16.62 -14.19 3.09
C ASN A 607 17.67 -14.47 2.01
N GLU A 608 17.41 -13.99 0.81
CA GLU A 608 18.28 -14.16 -0.36
C GLU A 608 19.19 -12.95 -0.63
N GLY A 609 19.06 -11.91 0.21
CA GLY A 609 19.67 -10.59 0.00
C GLY A 609 19.02 -9.82 -1.16
N ASP A 610 19.35 -8.53 -1.29
CA ASP A 610 18.68 -7.61 -2.23
C ASP A 610 18.63 -8.11 -3.68
N ALA A 611 19.68 -8.79 -4.13
CA ALA A 611 19.78 -9.31 -5.50
C ALA A 611 18.97 -10.59 -5.73
N GLY A 612 18.88 -11.47 -4.73
CA GLY A 612 18.04 -12.67 -4.79
C GLY A 612 16.57 -12.28 -4.69
N GLU A 613 16.23 -11.39 -3.75
CA GLU A 613 14.85 -10.90 -3.57
C GLU A 613 14.27 -10.22 -4.82
N ALA A 614 15.11 -9.62 -5.66
CA ALA A 614 14.71 -9.00 -6.90
C ALA A 614 14.28 -9.99 -8.00
N ASN A 615 14.62 -11.29 -7.87
CA ASN A 615 14.36 -12.31 -8.89
C ASN A 615 13.11 -13.17 -8.60
N ASN A 616 12.42 -12.92 -7.48
CA ASN A 616 11.33 -13.75 -6.98
C ASN A 616 9.99 -13.61 -7.71
N LEU A 617 9.81 -12.55 -8.51
CA LEU A 617 8.60 -12.30 -9.29
C LEU A 617 8.81 -12.61 -10.78
N ILE A 618 8.17 -13.67 -11.28
CA ILE A 618 8.26 -14.08 -12.69
C ILE A 618 6.92 -13.92 -13.38
N ASN A 619 6.86 -13.03 -14.36
CA ASN A 619 5.71 -12.91 -15.24
C ASN A 619 5.75 -14.00 -16.32
N ILE A 620 4.70 -14.81 -16.41
CA ILE A 620 4.50 -15.83 -17.42
C ILE A 620 3.25 -15.54 -18.24
N THR A 621 3.18 -16.10 -19.44
CA THR A 621 2.06 -15.92 -20.35
C THR A 621 1.38 -17.26 -20.63
N TYR A 622 0.05 -17.29 -20.63
CA TYR A 622 -0.75 -18.46 -20.98
C TYR A 622 -1.90 -18.08 -21.91
N SER A 623 -2.37 -19.05 -22.69
CA SER A 623 -3.48 -18.86 -23.64
C SER A 623 -4.70 -19.68 -23.22
N VAL A 624 -5.88 -19.09 -23.39
CA VAL A 624 -7.17 -19.74 -23.18
C VAL A 624 -7.92 -19.82 -24.51
N GLN A 625 -8.46 -21.01 -24.81
CA GLN A 625 -9.32 -21.28 -25.96
C GLN A 625 -10.80 -21.31 -25.57
#